data_AF-A0A3A9WBC4-F1
#
_entry.id   AF-A0A3A9WBC4-F1
#
_cell.length_a   1.000
_cell.length_b   1.000
_cell.length_c   1.000
_cell.angle_alpha   90.00
_cell.angle_beta   90.00
_cell.angle_gamma   90.00
#
_symmetry.space_group_name_H-M   'P 1'
#
loop_
_entity.id
_entity.type
_entity.pdbx_description
1 polymer ?
#
loop_
_entity_poly.entity_id
_entity_poly.type
_entity_poly.pdbx_seq_one_letter_code
_entity_poly.pdbx_strand_id
1 'polypeptide(L)'
;MVKFSSSFILSLCFLVSFSQSSKTKIEMIASNWNTTKEATFEKFDNRETLVLKKGRITVKNQKFTNGTIEVDVYANTIRSFAGITFRKKDNTMEEVYMRLHKTNQADAIQYTPIFNNESNWQLYREHQANVLFKNKGWNTLRIEVNNDQAKVFVNNEEVMSISNLRTDNISGEIGLFALFTNRFSNFRITPKESSEVPEKTEETPTDLNIIKKWKITEAKLFDRKNLNFKNFLKEEYITVTTEKSGLLPISKYIKKASSGNFEQNTEDYTIAFTNIYSEKEETKLFSFDYSDTILVYLNGKIIFEGKNGFRTKGIQYMGHLDINTNTLYMPLKKGNNTIHCVVIDKANGWGLMAKMQ
;
A
#
# COMPACT_ATOMS: atom_id res chain seq x y z
N MET A 1 -82.06 8.53 11.75
CA MET A 1 -80.80 8.26 12.48
C MET A 1 -79.83 7.64 11.48
N VAL A 2 -78.98 8.44 10.84
CA VAL A 2 -77.98 7.96 9.87
C VAL A 2 -76.67 8.64 10.21
N LYS A 3 -75.67 7.87 10.64
CA LYS A 3 -74.32 8.33 10.98
C LYS A 3 -73.47 8.32 9.71
N PHE A 4 -72.91 9.47 9.32
CA PHE A 4 -71.78 9.53 8.40
C PHE A 4 -70.50 9.66 9.23
N SER A 5 -69.66 8.62 9.19
CA SER A 5 -68.31 8.62 9.76
C SER A 5 -67.33 9.16 8.72
N SER A 6 -66.73 10.31 9.01
CA SER A 6 -65.67 10.91 8.20
C SER A 6 -64.32 10.31 8.59
N SER A 7 -63.72 9.49 7.71
CA SER A 7 -62.34 9.00 7.89
C SER A 7 -61.35 10.07 7.42
N PHE A 8 -60.57 10.62 8.35
CA PHE A 8 -59.43 11.48 8.05
C PHE A 8 -58.20 10.60 7.79
N ILE A 9 -57.69 10.59 6.55
CA ILE A 9 -56.42 9.94 6.23
C ILE A 9 -55.31 10.95 6.52
N LEU A 10 -54.57 10.73 7.60
CA LEU A 10 -53.39 11.52 7.95
C LEU A 10 -52.19 10.94 7.19
N SER A 11 -51.79 11.60 6.10
CA SER A 11 -50.59 11.24 5.34
C SER A 11 -49.35 11.75 6.07
N LEU A 12 -48.64 10.84 6.74
CA LEU A 12 -47.41 11.14 7.47
C LEU A 12 -46.24 11.24 6.47
N CYS A 13 -45.91 12.45 6.04
CA CYS A 13 -44.70 12.71 5.25
C CYS A 13 -43.46 12.52 6.15
N PHE A 14 -42.74 11.41 5.97
CA PHE A 14 -41.40 11.26 6.51
C PHE A 14 -40.44 12.19 5.75
N LEU A 15 -40.12 13.33 6.36
CA LEU A 15 -38.97 14.14 5.95
C LEU A 15 -37.70 13.36 6.31
N VAL A 16 -37.08 12.74 5.31
CA VAL A 16 -35.74 12.16 5.45
C VAL A 16 -34.75 13.32 5.49
N SER A 17 -34.42 13.78 6.69
CA SER A 17 -33.33 14.72 6.90
C SER A 17 -32.01 14.01 6.61
N PHE A 18 -31.42 14.24 5.43
CA PHE A 18 -30.03 13.88 5.18
C PHE A 18 -29.15 14.70 6.15
N SER A 19 -28.59 14.03 7.15
CA SER A 19 -27.56 14.63 8.01
C SER A 19 -26.38 15.00 7.13
N GLN A 20 -26.21 16.29 6.86
CA GLN A 20 -25.02 16.79 6.19
C GLN A 20 -23.86 16.64 7.16
N SER A 21 -22.96 15.70 6.88
CA SER A 21 -21.81 15.47 7.74
C SER A 21 -20.96 16.73 7.83
N SER A 22 -20.63 17.12 9.06
CA SER A 22 -19.93 18.37 9.30
C SER A 22 -18.47 18.27 8.84
N LYS A 23 -18.04 19.29 8.10
CA LYS A 23 -16.64 19.47 7.69
C LYS A 23 -15.85 20.02 8.87
N THR A 24 -14.92 19.23 9.40
CA THR A 24 -14.02 19.63 10.48
C THR A 24 -12.70 20.13 9.91
N LYS A 25 -12.36 21.40 10.17
CA LYS A 25 -11.03 21.96 9.89
C LYS A 25 -10.12 21.74 11.10
N ILE A 26 -8.95 21.15 10.89
CA ILE A 26 -7.93 20.99 11.93
C ILE A 26 -6.92 22.13 11.77
N GLU A 27 -6.80 22.96 12.82
CA GLU A 27 -5.85 24.07 12.81
C GLU A 27 -4.40 23.56 12.80
N MET A 28 -3.53 24.26 12.08
CA MET A 28 -2.11 23.92 11.97
C MET A 28 -1.35 24.53 13.15
N ILE A 29 -1.68 24.07 14.36
CA ILE A 29 -1.04 24.46 15.62
C ILE A 29 -0.64 23.23 16.43
N ALA A 30 0.46 23.32 17.17
CA ALA A 30 1.06 22.17 17.87
C ALA A 30 0.11 21.44 18.83
N SER A 31 -0.86 22.14 19.43
CA SER A 31 -1.84 21.53 20.34
C SER A 31 -2.68 20.44 19.67
N ASN A 32 -2.94 20.53 18.36
CA ASN A 32 -3.81 19.60 17.62
C ASN A 32 -3.09 18.37 17.05
N TRP A 33 -1.76 18.30 17.12
CA TRP A 33 -0.97 17.28 16.43
C TRP A 33 -0.02 16.56 17.40
N ASN A 34 0.23 15.28 17.16
CA ASN A 34 1.25 14.49 17.86
C ASN A 34 2.65 14.88 17.35
N THR A 35 3.15 16.03 17.82
CA THR A 35 4.34 16.70 17.29
C THR A 35 5.63 15.89 17.44
N THR A 36 6.51 16.04 16.46
CA THR A 36 7.88 15.52 16.48
C THR A 36 8.87 16.66 16.25
N LYS A 37 10.17 16.42 16.47
CA LYS A 37 11.24 17.39 16.13
C LYS A 37 11.33 17.76 14.64
N GLU A 38 10.67 16.99 13.78
CA GLU A 38 10.65 17.20 12.33
C GLU A 38 9.52 18.15 11.90
N ALA A 39 8.62 18.52 12.82
CA ALA A 39 7.47 19.38 12.57
C ALA A 39 7.65 20.76 13.21
N THR A 40 7.31 21.80 12.45
CA THR A 40 7.26 23.20 12.91
C THR A 40 5.97 23.85 12.43
N PHE A 41 5.45 24.78 13.22
CA PHE A 41 4.20 25.48 12.92
C PHE A 41 4.49 26.96 12.73
N GLU A 42 4.05 27.52 11.61
CA GLU A 42 4.36 28.90 11.24
C GLU A 42 3.21 29.53 10.44
N LYS A 43 3.20 30.87 10.40
CA LYS A 43 2.39 31.60 9.41
C LYS A 43 3.19 31.79 8.14
N PHE A 44 2.62 31.37 7.01
CA PHE A 44 3.22 31.52 5.69
C PHE A 44 2.11 31.76 4.66
N ASP A 45 2.31 32.69 3.73
CA ASP A 45 1.33 33.04 2.70
C ASP A 45 -0.06 33.37 3.29
N ASN A 46 -0.08 34.13 4.40
CA ASN A 46 -1.27 34.49 5.18
C ASN A 46 -2.09 33.28 5.69
N ARG A 47 -1.48 32.10 5.79
CA ARG A 47 -2.11 30.88 6.30
C ARG A 47 -1.34 30.33 7.50
N GLU A 48 -2.04 29.61 8.37
CA GLU A 48 -1.41 28.72 9.34
C GLU A 48 -0.90 27.48 8.63
N THR A 49 0.33 27.10 8.92
CA THR A 49 1.01 26.03 8.19
C THR A 49 1.79 25.13 9.13
N LEU A 50 1.79 23.85 8.77
CA LEU A 50 2.64 22.82 9.35
C LEU A 50 3.73 22.52 8.33
N VAL A 51 4.98 22.78 8.69
CA VAL A 51 6.15 22.38 7.91
C VAL A 51 6.68 21.07 8.47
N LEU A 52 6.79 20.04 7.63
CA LEU A 52 7.29 18.73 8.02
C LEU A 52 8.54 18.41 7.20
N LYS A 53 9.68 18.20 7.89
CA LYS A 53 10.97 17.91 7.25
C LYS A 53 11.01 16.49 6.67
N LYS A 54 10.57 15.51 7.47
CA LYS A 54 10.48 14.10 7.11
C LYS A 54 9.61 13.33 8.12
N GLY A 55 9.11 12.18 7.70
CA GLY A 55 8.36 11.26 8.54
C GLY A 55 6.87 11.51 8.49
N ARG A 56 6.17 11.09 9.55
CA ARG A 56 4.70 11.14 9.65
C ARG A 56 4.30 11.83 10.95
N ILE A 57 3.18 12.54 10.92
CA ILE A 57 2.58 13.19 12.09
C ILE A 57 1.08 12.95 12.09
N THR A 58 0.48 12.60 13.24
CA THR A 58 -0.96 12.34 13.36
C THR A 58 -1.68 13.46 14.08
N VAL A 59 -2.96 13.63 13.76
CA VAL A 59 -3.88 14.53 14.49
C VAL A 59 -4.21 13.89 15.83
N LYS A 60 -4.17 14.68 16.92
CA LYS A 60 -4.51 14.18 18.27
C LYS A 60 -5.97 13.77 18.33
N ASN A 61 -6.22 12.63 18.97
CA ASN A 61 -7.57 12.14 19.31
C ASN A 61 -8.52 12.03 18.11
N GLN A 62 -8.00 11.95 16.89
CA GLN A 62 -8.80 11.87 15.67
C GLN A 62 -8.64 10.49 15.03
N LYS A 63 -9.76 9.82 14.82
CA LYS A 63 -9.84 8.61 14.00
C LYS A 63 -10.57 8.90 12.70
N PHE A 64 -10.26 8.12 11.66
CA PHE A 64 -10.90 8.20 10.36
C PHE A 64 -11.29 6.81 9.87
N THR A 65 -12.50 6.70 9.34
CA THR A 65 -13.05 5.47 8.74
C THR A 65 -13.40 5.74 7.27
N ASN A 66 -14.47 6.50 7.02
CA ASN A 66 -14.98 6.84 5.68
C ASN A 66 -15.22 8.36 5.59
N GLY A 67 -15.25 8.87 4.36
CA GLY A 67 -15.48 10.28 4.05
C GLY A 67 -14.33 10.90 3.26
N THR A 68 -14.17 12.21 3.40
CA THR A 68 -13.23 13.00 2.61
C THR A 68 -12.14 13.57 3.50
N ILE A 69 -10.89 13.42 3.08
CA ILE A 69 -9.71 14.05 3.69
C ILE A 69 -9.16 15.05 2.68
N GLU A 70 -8.87 16.27 3.10
CA GLU A 70 -8.30 17.30 2.24
C GLU A 70 -7.12 17.99 2.93
N VAL A 71 -6.09 18.32 2.15
CA VAL A 71 -4.99 19.18 2.60
C VAL A 71 -4.46 20.02 1.45
N ASP A 72 -4.07 21.25 1.74
CA ASP A 72 -3.31 22.07 0.81
C ASP A 72 -1.82 21.84 1.04
N VAL A 73 -1.07 21.53 -0.03
CA VAL A 73 0.38 21.33 -0.01
C VAL A 73 1.05 22.39 -0.88
N TYR A 74 2.08 23.03 -0.35
CA TYR A 74 2.76 24.09 -1.07
C TYR A 74 3.54 23.52 -2.27
N ALA A 75 3.47 24.22 -3.40
CA ALA A 75 4.20 23.86 -4.61
C ALA A 75 5.71 23.83 -4.33
N ASN A 76 6.39 22.77 -4.80
CA ASN A 76 7.82 22.60 -4.59
C ASN A 76 8.45 21.87 -5.79
N THR A 77 9.35 22.54 -6.50
CA THR A 77 10.09 21.95 -7.64
C THR A 77 11.37 21.23 -7.21
N ILE A 78 11.85 21.46 -5.98
CA ILE A 78 12.96 20.71 -5.38
C ILE A 78 12.42 19.37 -4.89
N ARG A 79 13.28 18.34 -4.88
CA ARG A 79 12.94 16.98 -4.42
C ARG A 79 12.13 17.02 -3.13
N SER A 80 10.86 16.65 -3.24
CA SER A 80 9.87 16.76 -2.19
C SER A 80 8.74 15.77 -2.38
N PHE A 81 8.34 15.16 -1.27
CA PHE A 81 7.27 14.19 -1.15
C PHE A 81 6.36 14.66 -0.02
N ALA A 82 5.05 14.71 -0.27
CA ALA A 82 4.09 15.23 0.69
C ALA A 82 2.74 14.56 0.49
N GLY A 83 2.11 14.10 1.57
CA GLY A 83 0.91 13.29 1.47
C GLY A 83 0.10 13.20 2.74
N ILE A 84 -0.94 12.37 2.67
CA ILE A 84 -1.85 12.05 3.76
C ILE A 84 -1.62 10.58 4.15
N THR A 85 -1.63 10.33 5.45
CA THR A 85 -1.74 8.98 6.00
C THR A 85 -3.08 8.81 6.68
N PHE A 86 -3.71 7.65 6.54
CA PHE A 86 -5.03 7.40 7.13
C PHE A 86 -5.20 5.93 7.54
N ARG A 87 -6.17 5.69 8.41
CA ARG A 87 -6.45 4.38 9.01
C ARG A 87 -5.22 3.74 9.66
N LYS A 88 -4.36 4.58 10.27
CA LYS A 88 -3.17 4.09 10.98
C LYS A 88 -3.56 3.36 12.25
N LYS A 89 -3.07 2.13 12.38
CA LYS A 89 -3.04 1.35 13.62
C LYS A 89 -1.66 0.74 13.77
N ASP A 90 -1.08 0.87 14.95
CA ASP A 90 0.30 0.49 15.22
C ASP A 90 1.25 1.09 14.16
N ASN A 91 1.91 0.24 13.39
CA ASN A 91 2.84 0.61 12.34
C ASN A 91 2.28 0.39 10.92
N THR A 92 0.97 0.15 10.79
CA THR A 92 0.30 -0.15 9.52
C THR A 92 -0.72 0.93 9.18
N MET A 93 -0.68 1.46 7.96
CA MET A 93 -1.57 2.53 7.51
C MET A 93 -1.66 2.62 5.99
N GLU A 94 -2.63 3.37 5.50
CA GLU A 94 -2.71 3.77 4.10
C GLU A 94 -1.98 5.10 3.88
N GLU A 95 -1.33 5.26 2.73
CA GLU A 95 -0.63 6.50 2.38
C GLU A 95 -0.84 6.87 0.91
N VAL A 96 -1.19 8.14 0.66
CA VAL A 96 -1.20 8.74 -0.67
C VAL A 96 -0.32 9.97 -0.62
N TYR A 97 0.65 10.06 -1.53
CA TYR A 97 1.60 11.17 -1.53
C TYR A 97 1.92 11.67 -2.94
N MET A 98 2.12 12.98 -3.00
CA MET A 98 2.56 13.70 -4.19
C MET A 98 4.08 13.79 -4.20
N ARG A 99 4.67 13.64 -5.37
CA ARG A 99 6.09 13.84 -5.66
C ARG A 99 6.23 15.14 -6.44
N LEU A 100 6.20 16.27 -5.75
CA LEU A 100 5.98 17.59 -6.36
C LEU A 100 7.04 17.92 -7.44
N HIS A 101 8.29 17.52 -7.21
CA HIS A 101 9.41 17.61 -8.15
C HIS A 101 9.28 16.72 -9.42
N LYS A 102 8.29 15.84 -9.48
CA LYS A 102 7.99 14.91 -10.58
C LYS A 102 6.69 15.30 -11.29
N THR A 103 6.32 16.58 -11.26
CA THR A 103 5.19 17.10 -12.04
C THR A 103 5.24 16.61 -13.50
N ASN A 104 4.09 16.18 -14.03
CA ASN A 104 3.94 15.61 -15.38
C ASN A 104 4.79 14.34 -15.65
N GLN A 105 5.17 13.58 -14.62
CA GLN A 105 5.75 12.25 -14.75
C GLN A 105 4.72 11.18 -14.37
N ALA A 106 4.85 9.96 -14.90
CA ALA A 106 3.89 8.86 -14.66
C ALA A 106 3.72 8.50 -13.16
N ASP A 107 4.70 8.85 -12.33
CA ASP A 107 4.80 8.57 -10.91
C ASP A 107 4.63 9.83 -10.04
N ALA A 108 3.99 10.89 -10.56
CA ALA A 108 3.83 12.17 -9.88
C ALA A 108 3.02 12.06 -8.57
N ILE A 109 2.06 11.15 -8.50
CA ILE A 109 1.32 10.79 -7.28
C ILE A 109 1.29 9.27 -7.15
N GLN A 110 1.38 8.77 -5.91
CA GLN A 110 1.41 7.34 -5.63
C GLN A 110 0.53 7.03 -4.41
N TYR A 111 -0.14 5.88 -4.46
CA TYR A 111 -0.73 5.23 -3.29
C TYR A 111 0.11 4.01 -2.91
N THR A 112 0.29 3.80 -1.60
CA THR A 112 0.94 2.61 -1.08
C THR A 112 0.40 2.26 0.30
N PRO A 113 0.20 0.98 0.63
CA PRO A 113 0.12 0.58 2.02
C PRO A 113 1.49 0.72 2.68
N ILE A 114 1.45 1.08 3.95
CA ILE A 114 2.58 0.97 4.86
C ILE A 114 2.31 -0.22 5.76
N PHE A 115 3.20 -1.21 5.75
CA PHE A 115 3.13 -2.35 6.65
C PHE A 115 4.35 -2.32 7.55
N ASN A 116 4.17 -2.44 8.86
CA ASN A 116 5.30 -2.46 9.81
C ASN A 116 6.25 -1.26 9.66
N ASN A 117 5.69 -0.08 9.34
CA ASN A 117 6.37 1.19 9.06
C ASN A 117 7.22 1.20 7.77
N GLU A 118 7.09 0.18 6.93
CA GLU A 118 7.76 0.07 5.64
C GLU A 118 6.81 0.44 4.49
N SER A 119 7.28 1.27 3.56
CA SER A 119 6.54 1.60 2.34
C SER A 119 6.66 0.47 1.31
N ASN A 120 5.60 0.24 0.53
CA ASN A 120 5.51 -0.91 -0.39
C ASN A 120 5.22 -0.50 -1.83
N TRP A 121 5.54 0.74 -2.20
CA TRP A 121 5.14 1.33 -3.49
C TRP A 121 5.67 0.55 -4.70
N GLN A 122 6.77 -0.21 -4.57
CA GLN A 122 7.29 -1.05 -5.67
C GLN A 122 6.33 -2.20 -6.04
N LEU A 123 5.53 -2.65 -5.08
CA LEU A 123 4.63 -3.79 -5.25
C LEU A 123 3.31 -3.40 -5.93
N TYR A 124 2.97 -2.10 -5.96
CA TYR A 124 1.67 -1.59 -6.43
C TYR A 124 1.84 -0.57 -7.57
N ARG A 125 2.43 -1.01 -8.68
CA ARG A 125 2.73 -0.17 -9.85
C ARG A 125 1.49 0.45 -10.50
N GLU A 126 0.34 -0.18 -10.34
CA GLU A 126 -0.96 0.24 -10.85
C GLU A 126 -1.52 1.47 -10.10
N HIS A 127 -0.96 1.78 -8.94
CA HIS A 127 -1.40 2.87 -8.08
C HIS A 127 -0.47 4.09 -8.16
N GLN A 128 -0.18 4.50 -9.40
CA GLN A 128 0.62 5.67 -9.72
C GLN A 128 -0.06 6.46 -10.84
N ALA A 129 0.01 7.80 -10.80
CA ALA A 129 -0.59 8.62 -11.83
C ALA A 129 0.25 9.83 -12.22
N ASN A 130 0.10 10.23 -13.49
CA ASN A 130 0.60 11.49 -14.00
C ASN A 130 -0.30 12.64 -13.53
N VAL A 131 0.31 13.67 -12.97
CA VAL A 131 -0.39 14.87 -12.50
C VAL A 131 0.45 16.10 -12.82
N LEU A 132 -0.19 17.13 -13.36
CA LEU A 132 0.40 18.46 -13.50
C LEU A 132 0.17 19.26 -12.20
N PHE A 133 1.21 19.38 -11.38
CA PHE A 133 1.17 20.23 -10.18
C PHE A 133 1.37 21.70 -10.55
N LYS A 134 0.71 22.59 -9.80
CA LYS A 134 1.06 24.01 -9.78
C LYS A 134 2.51 24.15 -9.31
N ASN A 135 3.27 25.02 -9.97
CA ASN A 135 4.66 25.32 -9.64
C ASN A 135 4.81 26.47 -8.61
N LYS A 136 3.72 27.18 -8.29
CA LYS A 136 3.63 28.22 -7.27
C LYS A 136 2.30 28.11 -6.52
N GLY A 137 2.27 28.60 -5.28
CA GLY A 137 1.08 28.57 -4.44
C GLY A 137 0.75 27.15 -3.95
N TRP A 138 -0.54 26.84 -3.84
CA TRP A 138 -1.02 25.63 -3.16
C TRP A 138 -1.67 24.64 -4.12
N ASN A 139 -1.26 23.38 -4.03
CA ASN A 139 -1.94 22.23 -4.62
C ASN A 139 -2.85 21.61 -3.56
N THR A 140 -4.10 21.30 -3.89
CA THR A 140 -5.01 20.61 -2.96
C THR A 140 -4.99 19.12 -3.25
N LEU A 141 -4.61 18.31 -2.26
CA LEU A 141 -4.76 16.85 -2.27
C LEU A 141 -6.05 16.51 -1.53
N ARG A 142 -6.95 15.78 -2.19
CA ARG A 142 -8.20 15.28 -1.61
C ARG A 142 -8.31 13.77 -1.82
N ILE A 143 -8.68 13.04 -0.77
CA ILE A 143 -8.91 11.60 -0.80
C ILE A 143 -10.34 11.35 -0.32
N GLU A 144 -11.14 10.69 -1.13
CA GLU A 144 -12.47 10.21 -0.76
C GLU A 144 -12.41 8.72 -0.52
N VAL A 145 -12.77 8.29 0.69
CA VAL A 145 -12.71 6.89 1.12
C VAL A 145 -14.11 6.38 1.38
N ASN A 146 -14.44 5.25 0.75
CA ASN A 146 -15.66 4.50 0.98
C ASN A 146 -15.34 3.01 1.14
N ASN A 147 -15.43 2.50 2.37
CA ASN A 147 -15.07 1.13 2.74
C ASN A 147 -13.63 0.78 2.32
N ASP A 148 -13.44 -0.20 1.45
CA ASP A 148 -12.12 -0.57 0.93
C ASP A 148 -11.76 0.19 -0.35
N GLN A 149 -12.53 1.19 -0.77
CA GLN A 149 -12.24 1.96 -1.97
C GLN A 149 -11.80 3.38 -1.64
N ALA A 150 -10.97 3.95 -2.51
CA ALA A 150 -10.62 5.35 -2.43
C ALA A 150 -10.51 6.00 -3.82
N LYS A 151 -10.86 7.28 -3.90
CA LYS A 151 -10.60 8.15 -5.05
C LYS A 151 -9.68 9.28 -4.62
N VAL A 152 -8.67 9.56 -5.43
CA VAL A 152 -7.67 10.59 -5.18
C VAL A 152 -7.86 11.71 -6.17
N PHE A 153 -7.86 12.93 -5.66
CA PHE A 153 -8.03 14.15 -6.43
C PHE A 153 -6.88 15.11 -6.16
N VAL A 154 -6.41 15.78 -7.21
CA VAL A 154 -5.45 16.88 -7.11
C VAL A 154 -6.04 18.09 -7.81
N ASN A 155 -6.11 19.23 -7.10
CA ASN A 155 -6.70 20.47 -7.64
C ASN A 155 -8.11 20.27 -8.23
N ASN A 156 -8.92 19.45 -7.56
CA ASN A 156 -10.29 19.03 -7.94
C ASN A 156 -10.43 18.06 -9.11
N GLU A 157 -9.35 17.68 -9.78
CA GLU A 157 -9.35 16.64 -10.82
C GLU A 157 -9.17 15.27 -10.18
N GLU A 158 -9.98 14.26 -10.57
CA GLU A 158 -9.76 12.86 -10.17
C GLU A 158 -8.53 12.32 -10.91
N VAL A 159 -7.54 11.82 -10.18
CA VAL A 159 -6.26 11.37 -10.75
C VAL A 159 -6.00 9.87 -10.52
N MET A 160 -6.69 9.25 -9.58
CA MET A 160 -6.52 7.82 -9.27
C MET A 160 -7.76 7.26 -8.59
N SER A 161 -8.14 6.05 -8.99
CA SER A 161 -9.14 5.23 -8.32
C SER A 161 -8.47 3.97 -7.76
N ILE A 162 -8.71 3.67 -6.48
CA ILE A 162 -8.18 2.52 -5.75
C ILE A 162 -9.37 1.63 -5.41
N SER A 163 -9.47 0.49 -6.08
CA SER A 163 -10.60 -0.46 -5.95
C SER A 163 -10.53 -1.30 -4.67
N ASN A 164 -9.36 -1.37 -4.04
CA ASN A 164 -9.15 -2.10 -2.80
C ASN A 164 -7.91 -1.56 -2.05
N LEU A 165 -8.16 -0.90 -0.92
CA LEU A 165 -7.18 -0.50 0.08
C LEU A 165 -6.61 -1.76 0.73
N ARG A 166 -5.28 -1.80 0.87
CA ARG A 166 -4.54 -3.04 1.13
C ARG A 166 -4.36 -3.38 2.61
N THR A 167 -4.52 -2.40 3.49
CA THR A 167 -4.49 -2.68 4.93
C THR A 167 -5.84 -3.23 5.40
N ASP A 168 -5.80 -4.10 6.41
CA ASP A 168 -7.02 -4.64 7.02
C ASP A 168 -7.67 -3.63 8.00
N ASN A 169 -7.16 -2.40 8.06
CA ASN A 169 -7.62 -1.37 8.97
C ASN A 169 -8.86 -0.68 8.40
N ILE A 170 -10.01 -0.88 9.03
CA ILE A 170 -11.26 -0.17 8.68
C ILE A 170 -11.28 1.26 9.23
N SER A 171 -10.62 1.49 10.37
CA SER A 171 -10.53 2.77 11.06
C SER A 171 -9.16 2.92 11.71
N GLY A 172 -8.69 4.15 11.91
CA GLY A 172 -7.42 4.41 12.59
C GLY A 172 -7.06 5.88 12.64
N GLU A 173 -5.88 6.19 13.14
CA GLU A 173 -5.36 7.57 13.16
C GLU A 173 -5.18 8.11 11.75
N ILE A 174 -5.17 9.43 11.65
CA ILE A 174 -5.05 10.18 10.40
C ILE A 174 -3.99 11.27 10.56
N GLY A 175 -3.28 11.58 9.47
CA GLY A 175 -2.14 12.45 9.54
C GLY A 175 -1.55 12.85 8.20
N LEU A 176 -0.34 13.37 8.28
CA LEU A 176 0.44 13.85 7.15
C LEU A 176 1.76 13.09 7.06
N PHE A 177 2.27 12.96 5.84
CA PHE A 177 3.57 12.40 5.53
C PHE A 177 4.40 13.40 4.74
N ALA A 178 5.69 13.46 5.03
CA ALA A 178 6.66 14.11 4.15
C ALA A 178 7.96 13.31 4.08
N LEU A 179 8.62 13.38 2.94
CA LEU A 179 10.03 13.04 2.78
C LEU A 179 10.67 14.15 1.97
N PHE A 180 11.72 14.76 2.55
CA PHE A 180 12.22 16.09 2.17
C PHE A 180 11.17 17.18 2.44
N THR A 181 11.61 18.28 3.04
CA THR A 181 10.74 19.29 3.65
C THR A 181 9.63 19.76 2.72
N ASN A 182 8.39 19.77 3.25
CA ASN A 182 7.27 20.44 2.60
C ASN A 182 6.34 21.09 3.64
N ARG A 183 5.42 21.92 3.17
CA ARG A 183 4.51 22.74 3.96
C ARG A 183 3.06 22.38 3.62
N PHE A 184 2.27 22.22 4.67
CA PHE A 184 0.86 21.86 4.62
C PHE A 184 0.03 22.98 5.22
N SER A 185 -1.19 23.16 4.72
CA SER A 185 -2.19 24.05 5.29
C SER A 185 -3.59 23.48 5.13
N ASN A 186 -4.55 24.05 5.85
CA ASN A 186 -5.97 23.87 5.57
C ASN A 186 -6.41 22.39 5.57
N PHE A 187 -5.95 21.61 6.57
CA PHE A 187 -6.30 20.20 6.72
C PHE A 187 -7.76 20.04 7.16
N ARG A 188 -8.53 19.24 6.44
CA ARG A 188 -9.97 19.09 6.65
C ARG A 188 -10.37 17.62 6.58
N ILE A 189 -11.32 17.24 7.42
CA ILE A 189 -11.94 15.93 7.41
C ILE A 189 -13.45 16.14 7.34
N THR A 190 -14.10 15.48 6.41
CA THR A 190 -15.57 15.40 6.33
C THR A 190 -15.96 13.94 6.42
N PRO A 191 -16.31 13.43 7.62
CA PRO A 191 -16.72 12.04 7.77
C PRO A 191 -17.93 11.75 6.88
N LYS A 192 -18.12 10.50 6.45
CA LYS A 192 -19.34 10.09 5.76
C LYS A 192 -19.68 8.66 6.18
N GLU A 193 -20.96 8.37 6.37
CA GLU A 193 -21.38 6.98 6.47
C GLU A 193 -21.05 6.26 5.16
N SER A 194 -20.70 4.97 5.25
CA SER A 194 -20.48 4.17 4.06
C SER A 194 -21.78 4.13 3.25
N SER A 195 -21.70 4.43 1.96
CA SER A 195 -22.82 4.19 1.04
C SER A 195 -22.69 2.79 0.45
N GLU A 196 -23.80 2.19 0.02
CA GLU A 196 -23.77 0.95 -0.76
C GLU A 196 -22.79 1.14 -1.92
N VAL A 197 -21.76 0.29 -1.93
CA VAL A 197 -20.79 0.25 -3.02
C VAL A 197 -21.52 -0.45 -4.17
N PRO A 198 -21.51 0.10 -5.40
CA PRO A 198 -22.02 -0.65 -6.55
C PRO A 198 -21.33 -2.02 -6.56
N GLU A 199 -22.13 -3.07 -6.73
CA GLU A 199 -21.67 -4.45 -6.66
C GLU A 199 -20.35 -4.58 -7.43
N LYS A 200 -19.32 -5.03 -6.72
CA LYS A 200 -17.96 -5.20 -7.25
C LYS A 200 -18.11 -6.01 -8.52
N THR A 201 -17.91 -5.40 -9.70
CA THR A 201 -17.81 -6.18 -10.94
C THR A 201 -16.76 -7.23 -10.66
N GLU A 202 -17.19 -8.49 -10.62
CA GLU A 202 -16.31 -9.62 -10.43
C GLU A 202 -15.30 -9.58 -11.58
N GLU A 203 -14.13 -9.01 -11.32
CA GLU A 203 -13.00 -9.17 -12.22
C GLU A 203 -12.76 -10.68 -12.32
N THR A 204 -13.02 -11.19 -13.52
CA THR A 204 -12.94 -12.56 -14.02
C THR A 204 -11.71 -13.35 -13.53
N PRO A 205 -11.72 -14.70 -13.64
CA PRO A 205 -10.97 -15.62 -12.80
C PRO A 205 -9.49 -15.28 -12.60
N THR A 206 -9.07 -15.31 -11.33
CA THR A 206 -7.67 -15.44 -10.95
C THR A 206 -7.05 -16.62 -11.71
N ASP A 207 -6.01 -16.36 -12.51
CA ASP A 207 -5.23 -17.39 -13.22
C ASP A 207 -5.01 -18.60 -12.28
N LEU A 208 -5.57 -19.76 -12.67
CA LEU A 208 -5.59 -20.95 -11.83
C LEU A 208 -4.18 -21.50 -11.58
N ASN A 209 -3.21 -21.09 -12.42
CA ASN A 209 -1.82 -21.46 -12.29
C ASN A 209 -1.10 -20.68 -11.18
N ILE A 210 -1.67 -19.58 -10.67
CA ILE A 210 -1.08 -18.78 -9.60
C ILE A 210 -0.93 -19.61 -8.34
N ILE A 211 0.26 -19.56 -7.74
CA ILE A 211 0.52 -20.15 -6.43
C ILE A 211 -0.04 -19.22 -5.36
N LYS A 212 -1.27 -19.52 -4.92
CA LYS A 212 -2.05 -18.66 -3.99
C LYS A 212 -1.65 -18.78 -2.53
N LYS A 213 -1.02 -19.89 -2.13
CA LYS A 213 -0.66 -20.19 -0.74
C LYS A 213 0.83 -20.46 -0.65
N TRP A 214 1.44 -19.79 0.31
CA TRP A 214 2.86 -19.95 0.64
C TRP A 214 3.02 -20.19 2.13
N LYS A 215 4.11 -20.83 2.48
CA LYS A 215 4.62 -20.85 3.84
C LYS A 215 5.83 -19.92 3.91
N ILE A 216 5.91 -19.02 4.88
CA ILE A 216 7.06 -18.13 5.05
C ILE A 216 7.66 -18.26 6.44
N THR A 217 8.97 -18.04 6.55
CA THR A 217 9.66 -17.94 7.83
C THR A 217 9.59 -16.52 8.37
N GLU A 218 10.02 -16.32 9.62
CA GLU A 218 10.37 -14.99 10.11
C GLU A 218 11.46 -14.32 9.25
N ALA A 219 11.58 -13.00 9.38
CA ALA A 219 12.64 -12.23 8.73
C ALA A 219 13.96 -12.40 9.49
N LYS A 220 15.06 -12.62 8.76
CA LYS A 220 16.41 -12.71 9.32
C LYS A 220 17.36 -11.83 8.54
N LEU A 221 18.41 -11.33 9.20
CA LEU A 221 19.48 -10.60 8.51
C LEU A 221 20.12 -11.50 7.45
N PHE A 222 20.31 -10.95 6.25
CA PHE A 222 20.91 -11.70 5.17
C PHE A 222 22.44 -11.75 5.30
N ASP A 223 22.97 -12.97 5.39
CA ASP A 223 24.38 -13.27 5.20
C ASP A 223 24.51 -14.52 4.32
N ARG A 224 25.02 -14.31 3.10
CA ARG A 224 25.18 -15.38 2.11
C ARG A 224 26.03 -16.54 2.63
N LYS A 225 27.01 -16.30 3.50
CA LYS A 225 27.89 -17.37 4.02
C LYS A 225 27.16 -18.30 4.98
N ASN A 226 26.15 -17.79 5.67
CA ASN A 226 25.39 -18.52 6.68
C ASN A 226 24.11 -19.17 6.13
N LEU A 227 23.76 -18.88 4.87
CA LEU A 227 22.59 -19.45 4.22
C LEU A 227 22.84 -20.91 3.82
N ASN A 228 22.18 -21.84 4.52
CA ASN A 228 22.31 -23.28 4.29
C ASN A 228 20.93 -23.95 4.19
N PHE A 229 20.68 -24.64 3.08
CA PHE A 229 19.41 -25.33 2.83
C PHE A 229 19.03 -26.34 3.94
N LYS A 230 20.01 -27.00 4.58
CA LYS A 230 19.73 -27.94 5.68
C LYS A 230 19.00 -27.28 6.86
N ASN A 231 19.17 -25.97 7.03
CA ASN A 231 18.49 -25.23 8.09
C ASN A 231 17.03 -24.92 7.72
N PHE A 232 16.68 -24.87 6.43
CA PHE A 232 15.33 -24.51 5.98
C PHE A 232 14.28 -25.50 6.50
N LEU A 233 14.66 -26.77 6.66
CA LEU A 233 13.80 -27.84 7.19
C LEU A 233 13.58 -27.73 8.71
N LYS A 234 14.36 -26.92 9.41
CA LYS A 234 14.27 -26.69 10.86
C LYS A 234 13.59 -25.36 11.21
N GLU A 235 13.30 -24.55 10.20
CA GLU A 235 12.63 -23.27 10.38
C GLU A 235 11.17 -23.46 10.77
N GLU A 236 10.65 -22.49 11.51
CA GLU A 236 9.22 -22.36 11.74
C GLU A 236 8.58 -21.57 10.59
N TYR A 237 7.43 -22.07 10.11
CA TYR A 237 6.72 -21.48 9.00
C TYR A 237 5.29 -21.10 9.38
N ILE A 238 4.88 -19.90 8.96
CA ILE A 238 3.48 -19.49 8.96
C ILE A 238 2.89 -19.62 7.55
N THR A 239 1.61 -19.98 7.46
CA THR A 239 0.91 -20.04 6.16
C THR A 239 0.32 -18.67 5.84
N VAL A 240 0.57 -18.20 4.62
CA VAL A 240 0.16 -16.89 4.11
C VAL A 240 -0.45 -17.05 2.72
N THR A 241 -1.22 -16.06 2.28
CA THR A 241 -1.91 -16.08 0.98
C THR A 241 -1.54 -14.89 0.13
N THR A 242 -1.59 -15.08 -1.18
CA THR A 242 -1.44 -13.97 -2.12
C THR A 242 -2.70 -13.11 -2.15
N GLU A 243 -2.56 -11.88 -2.63
CA GLU A 243 -3.65 -11.10 -3.18
C GLU A 243 -4.22 -11.77 -4.44
N LYS A 244 -5.36 -11.26 -4.93
CA LYS A 244 -6.00 -11.76 -6.15
C LYS A 244 -5.10 -11.69 -7.39
N SER A 245 -4.18 -10.72 -7.42
CA SER A 245 -3.18 -10.56 -8.48
C SER A 245 -2.10 -11.65 -8.50
N GLY A 246 -2.02 -12.48 -7.44
CA GLY A 246 -0.91 -13.41 -7.21
C GLY A 246 0.27 -12.81 -6.46
N LEU A 247 0.18 -11.54 -6.04
CA LEU A 247 1.18 -10.89 -5.18
C LEU A 247 1.13 -11.46 -3.77
N LEU A 248 2.26 -11.97 -3.29
CA LEU A 248 2.50 -12.19 -1.87
C LEU A 248 3.19 -10.96 -1.27
N PRO A 249 2.47 -10.06 -0.58
CA PRO A 249 3.08 -8.92 0.11
C PRO A 249 3.72 -9.38 1.42
N ILE A 250 4.96 -9.88 1.36
CA ILE A 250 5.69 -10.42 2.53
C ILE A 250 5.73 -9.39 3.68
N SER A 251 5.93 -8.10 3.37
CA SER A 251 5.93 -7.01 4.36
C SER A 251 4.67 -6.95 5.22
N LYS A 252 3.52 -7.45 4.73
CA LYS A 252 2.25 -7.50 5.48
C LYS A 252 2.32 -8.46 6.66
N TYR A 253 3.08 -9.54 6.51
CA TYR A 253 3.08 -10.67 7.45
C TYR A 253 4.28 -10.65 8.40
N ILE A 254 5.43 -10.16 7.96
CA ILE A 254 6.66 -10.16 8.74
C ILE A 254 7.32 -8.78 8.70
N LYS A 255 8.09 -8.48 9.76
CA LYS A 255 8.79 -7.21 9.94
C LYS A 255 10.29 -7.40 9.74
N LYS A 256 10.90 -6.55 8.91
CA LYS A 256 12.35 -6.43 8.76
C LYS A 256 13.01 -5.82 10.00
N ALA A 257 14.28 -6.13 10.21
CA ALA A 257 15.15 -5.55 11.24
C ALA A 257 15.28 -4.02 11.08
N SER A 258 15.28 -3.54 9.83
CA SER A 258 15.30 -2.11 9.50
C SER A 258 14.23 -1.76 8.45
N SER A 259 13.75 -0.52 8.50
CA SER A 259 12.75 0.03 7.58
C SER A 259 13.00 1.52 7.35
N GLY A 260 12.48 2.07 6.25
CA GLY A 260 12.58 3.49 5.94
C GLY A 260 13.64 3.82 4.88
N ASN A 261 14.79 4.38 5.27
CA ASN A 261 15.75 4.90 4.30
C ASN A 261 16.54 3.76 3.64
N PHE A 262 16.31 3.55 2.34
CA PHE A 262 16.99 2.55 1.52
C PHE A 262 18.51 2.51 1.71
N GLU A 263 19.19 3.64 1.83
CA GLU A 263 20.66 3.65 1.95
C GLU A 263 21.16 3.19 3.32
N GLN A 264 20.31 3.23 4.35
CA GLN A 264 20.65 2.87 5.74
C GLN A 264 20.12 1.49 6.15
N ASN A 265 19.20 0.91 5.37
CA ASN A 265 18.62 -0.38 5.69
C ASN A 265 19.62 -1.53 5.43
N THR A 266 19.53 -2.55 6.28
CA THR A 266 20.12 -3.87 6.06
C THR A 266 19.36 -4.63 4.99
N GLU A 267 19.99 -5.65 4.41
CA GLU A 267 19.29 -6.67 3.64
C GLU A 267 18.80 -7.75 4.60
N ASP A 268 17.51 -8.06 4.51
CA ASP A 268 16.87 -9.11 5.27
C ASP A 268 16.34 -10.17 4.30
N TYR A 269 16.19 -11.41 4.75
CA TYR A 269 15.61 -12.49 3.96
C TYR A 269 14.51 -13.25 4.72
N THR A 270 13.63 -13.87 3.95
CA THR A 270 12.66 -14.88 4.38
C THR A 270 12.66 -16.01 3.37
N ILE A 271 12.26 -17.20 3.80
CA ILE A 271 12.11 -18.36 2.92
C ILE A 271 10.63 -18.54 2.64
N ALA A 272 10.22 -18.28 1.40
CA ALA A 272 8.90 -18.63 0.90
C ALA A 272 8.92 -20.06 0.34
N PHE A 273 8.09 -20.93 0.89
CA PHE A 273 8.06 -22.35 0.61
C PHE A 273 6.68 -22.78 0.11
N THR A 274 6.67 -23.67 -0.89
CA THR A 274 5.47 -24.34 -1.35
C THR A 274 5.78 -25.75 -1.87
N ASN A 275 4.75 -26.60 -1.92
CA ASN A 275 4.83 -27.96 -2.45
C ASN A 275 3.99 -28.06 -3.73
N ILE A 276 4.56 -28.69 -4.75
CA ILE A 276 3.86 -29.00 -6.00
C ILE A 276 3.87 -30.52 -6.19
N TYR A 277 2.68 -31.10 -6.32
CA TYR A 277 2.54 -32.51 -6.68
C TYR A 277 2.61 -32.68 -8.19
N SER A 278 3.29 -33.74 -8.64
CA SER A 278 3.38 -34.14 -10.04
C SER A 278 3.01 -35.61 -10.18
N GLU A 279 2.07 -35.95 -11.06
CA GLU A 279 1.64 -37.35 -11.27
C GLU A 279 2.70 -38.20 -11.98
N LYS A 280 3.57 -37.54 -12.73
CA LYS A 280 4.67 -38.12 -13.51
C LYS A 280 5.91 -37.25 -13.42
N GLU A 281 7.02 -37.75 -13.92
CA GLU A 281 8.16 -36.88 -14.21
C GLU A 281 7.81 -35.99 -15.40
N GLU A 282 7.87 -34.68 -15.20
CA GLU A 282 7.55 -33.70 -16.22
C GLU A 282 8.27 -32.39 -15.96
N THR A 283 8.39 -31.58 -17.01
CA THR A 283 8.92 -30.22 -16.90
C THR A 283 7.77 -29.24 -16.97
N LYS A 284 7.63 -28.39 -15.95
CA LYS A 284 6.63 -27.31 -15.92
C LYS A 284 7.28 -25.95 -16.01
N LEU A 285 6.55 -24.99 -16.57
CA LEU A 285 7.01 -23.61 -16.65
C LEU A 285 6.65 -22.87 -15.37
N PHE A 286 7.67 -22.43 -14.64
CA PHE A 286 7.51 -21.59 -13.46
C PHE A 286 7.76 -20.13 -13.84
N SER A 287 6.69 -19.34 -13.89
CA SER A 287 6.78 -17.89 -14.12
C SER A 287 6.69 -17.17 -12.78
N PHE A 288 7.60 -16.25 -12.51
CA PHE A 288 7.72 -15.63 -11.20
C PHE A 288 8.42 -14.27 -11.24
N ASP A 289 8.27 -13.55 -10.13
CA ASP A 289 8.97 -12.31 -9.89
C ASP A 289 9.05 -11.98 -8.40
N TYR A 290 9.98 -11.09 -8.04
CA TYR A 290 10.40 -10.90 -6.65
C TYR A 290 10.94 -9.49 -6.42
N SER A 291 10.91 -9.03 -5.18
CA SER A 291 11.61 -7.81 -4.79
C SER A 291 13.11 -8.07 -4.61
N ASP A 292 13.92 -7.08 -4.96
CA ASP A 292 15.38 -7.01 -4.76
C ASP A 292 16.21 -8.22 -5.21
N THR A 293 16.32 -9.30 -4.43
CA THR A 293 17.15 -10.47 -4.78
C THR A 293 16.42 -11.77 -4.43
N ILE A 294 16.63 -12.83 -5.21
CA ILE A 294 16.07 -14.17 -4.93
C ILE A 294 17.09 -15.28 -5.14
N LEU A 295 16.93 -16.36 -4.37
CA LEU A 295 17.48 -17.69 -4.67
C LEU A 295 16.32 -18.68 -4.74
N VAL A 296 16.21 -19.43 -5.83
CA VAL A 296 15.17 -20.45 -6.02
C VAL A 296 15.78 -21.83 -5.93
N TYR A 297 15.22 -22.66 -5.04
CA TYR A 297 15.59 -24.05 -4.84
C TYR A 297 14.45 -24.96 -5.29
N LEU A 298 14.78 -25.99 -6.08
CA LEU A 298 13.91 -27.12 -6.38
C LEU A 298 14.47 -28.37 -5.72
N ASN A 299 13.70 -29.01 -4.85
CA ASN A 299 14.11 -30.25 -4.16
C ASN A 299 15.49 -30.14 -3.47
N GLY A 300 15.73 -28.98 -2.83
CA GLY A 300 16.96 -28.68 -2.10
C GLY A 300 18.18 -28.30 -2.94
N LYS A 301 18.04 -28.22 -4.26
CA LYS A 301 19.10 -27.73 -5.16
C LYS A 301 18.76 -26.33 -5.64
N ILE A 302 19.71 -25.40 -5.54
CA ILE A 302 19.57 -24.09 -6.15
C ILE A 302 19.54 -24.24 -7.68
N ILE A 303 18.57 -23.60 -8.32
CA ILE A 303 18.37 -23.64 -9.78
C ILE A 303 18.33 -22.24 -10.40
N PHE A 304 18.20 -21.19 -9.58
CA PHE A 304 18.22 -19.81 -10.03
C PHE A 304 18.67 -18.87 -8.91
N GLU A 305 19.39 -17.83 -9.32
CA GLU A 305 19.73 -16.67 -8.52
C GLU A 305 19.53 -15.43 -9.39
N GLY A 306 18.94 -14.39 -8.83
CA GLY A 306 18.77 -13.14 -9.57
C GLY A 306 18.64 -11.92 -8.67
N LYS A 307 18.99 -10.76 -9.23
CA LYS A 307 19.01 -9.47 -8.55
C LYS A 307 18.33 -8.40 -9.40
N ASN A 308 17.16 -7.98 -8.95
CA ASN A 308 16.16 -7.19 -9.67
C ASN A 308 15.63 -6.00 -8.84
N GLY A 309 16.47 -5.46 -7.96
CA GLY A 309 16.06 -4.43 -7.02
C GLY A 309 15.83 -3.03 -7.55
N PHE A 310 15.49 -2.16 -6.61
CA PHE A 310 15.35 -0.73 -6.89
C PHE A 310 16.61 -0.18 -7.59
N ARG A 311 16.41 0.56 -8.70
CA ARG A 311 17.43 1.07 -9.64
C ARG A 311 18.04 0.06 -10.62
N THR A 312 17.56 -1.19 -10.68
CA THR A 312 18.10 -2.17 -11.64
C THR A 312 17.08 -2.70 -12.66
N LYS A 313 15.77 -2.59 -12.40
CA LYS A 313 14.73 -3.26 -13.21
C LYS A 313 13.54 -2.38 -13.63
N GLY A 314 13.06 -2.56 -14.86
CA GLY A 314 11.87 -1.92 -15.45
C GLY A 314 12.16 -0.60 -16.19
N ILE A 315 11.15 -0.04 -16.88
CA ILE A 315 11.30 1.14 -17.76
C ILE A 315 11.87 2.36 -17.02
N GLN A 316 11.53 2.52 -15.74
CA GLN A 316 12.04 3.60 -14.89
C GLN A 316 13.05 3.11 -13.84
N TYR A 317 13.53 1.87 -13.97
CA TYR A 317 14.41 1.21 -13.00
C TYR A 317 13.85 1.21 -11.58
N MET A 318 12.53 1.07 -11.45
CA MET A 318 11.81 1.14 -10.19
C MET A 318 11.66 -0.21 -9.48
N GLY A 319 12.07 -1.32 -10.09
CA GLY A 319 11.97 -2.65 -9.48
C GLY A 319 10.53 -3.15 -9.33
N HIS A 320 9.59 -2.68 -10.16
CA HIS A 320 8.21 -3.16 -10.15
C HIS A 320 8.13 -4.67 -10.44
N LEU A 321 7.16 -5.33 -9.82
CA LEU A 321 6.89 -6.75 -10.02
C LEU A 321 5.89 -6.96 -11.17
N ASP A 322 6.10 -8.04 -11.93
CA ASP A 322 5.21 -8.57 -12.94
C ASP A 322 5.44 -10.09 -13.05
N ILE A 323 4.39 -10.88 -12.87
CA ILE A 323 4.44 -12.34 -12.75
C ILE A 323 5.08 -13.06 -13.95
N ASN A 324 5.14 -12.42 -15.13
CA ASN A 324 5.74 -13.02 -16.33
C ASN A 324 7.17 -12.51 -16.60
N THR A 325 7.80 -11.81 -15.66
CA THR A 325 9.14 -11.23 -15.87
C THR A 325 10.24 -12.29 -15.93
N ASN A 326 10.21 -13.28 -15.04
CA ASN A 326 11.21 -14.34 -15.01
C ASN A 326 10.53 -15.69 -15.23
N THR A 327 11.23 -16.60 -15.90
CA THR A 327 10.72 -17.95 -16.18
C THR A 327 11.80 -18.99 -15.96
N LEU A 328 11.42 -20.14 -15.38
CA LEU A 328 12.28 -21.31 -15.22
C LEU A 328 11.53 -22.57 -15.65
N TYR A 329 12.23 -23.45 -16.35
CA TYR A 329 11.73 -24.80 -16.61
C TYR A 329 12.08 -25.71 -15.43
N MET A 330 11.06 -26.15 -14.69
CA MET A 330 11.18 -26.93 -13.47
C MET A 330 11.08 -28.42 -13.77
N PRO A 331 12.18 -29.21 -13.70
CA PRO A 331 12.14 -30.66 -13.89
C PRO A 331 11.56 -31.34 -12.64
N LEU A 332 10.24 -31.47 -12.60
CA LEU A 332 9.50 -32.08 -11.50
C LEU A 332 9.65 -33.61 -11.53
N LYS A 333 9.88 -34.20 -10.36
CA LYS A 333 9.83 -35.66 -10.17
C LYS A 333 8.39 -36.08 -9.92
N LYS A 334 8.06 -37.35 -10.21
CA LYS A 334 6.79 -37.93 -9.75
C LYS A 334 6.69 -37.82 -8.22
N GLY A 335 5.53 -37.40 -7.72
CA GLY A 335 5.26 -37.15 -6.31
C GLY A 335 5.41 -35.69 -5.90
N ASN A 336 5.77 -35.46 -4.64
CA ASN A 336 5.92 -34.12 -4.09
C ASN A 336 7.26 -33.49 -4.48
N ASN A 337 7.19 -32.27 -5.00
CA ASN A 337 8.34 -31.42 -5.27
C ASN A 337 8.28 -30.20 -4.36
N THR A 338 9.42 -29.81 -3.81
CA THR A 338 9.53 -28.66 -2.90
C THR A 338 10.15 -27.48 -3.65
N ILE A 339 9.52 -26.32 -3.54
CA ILE A 339 10.06 -25.05 -4.05
C ILE A 339 10.32 -24.15 -2.85
N HIS A 340 11.56 -23.70 -2.70
CA HIS A 340 11.92 -22.67 -1.72
C HIS A 340 12.48 -21.46 -2.44
N CYS A 341 11.92 -20.29 -2.15
CA CYS A 341 12.35 -18.99 -2.63
C CYS A 341 12.92 -18.23 -1.45
N VAL A 342 14.23 -18.05 -1.41
CA VAL A 342 14.87 -17.12 -0.46
C VAL A 342 14.73 -15.74 -1.04
N VAL A 343 13.78 -14.95 -0.54
CA VAL A 343 13.53 -13.59 -1.04
C VAL A 343 14.24 -12.63 -0.12
N ILE A 344 15.11 -11.79 -0.67
CA ILE A 344 15.99 -10.86 0.06
C ILE A 344 15.60 -9.44 -0.33
N ASP A 345 15.37 -8.59 0.66
CA ASP A 345 14.83 -7.25 0.46
C ASP A 345 15.53 -6.20 1.33
N LYS A 346 15.73 -5.01 0.74
CA LYS A 346 16.32 -3.87 1.44
C LYS A 346 15.27 -2.81 1.78
N ALA A 347 14.50 -2.33 0.80
CA ALA A 347 13.43 -1.37 1.06
C ALA A 347 12.37 -1.28 -0.04
N ASN A 348 11.29 -0.55 0.25
CA ASN A 348 10.23 -0.12 -0.69
C ASN A 348 9.23 -1.20 -1.12
N GLY A 349 9.31 -2.39 -0.52
CA GLY A 349 8.27 -3.40 -0.55
C GLY A 349 8.82 -4.79 -0.79
N TRP A 350 8.57 -5.69 0.16
CA TRP A 350 9.02 -7.06 0.11
C TRP A 350 7.95 -7.97 -0.50
N GLY A 351 8.21 -8.55 -1.67
CA GLY A 351 7.19 -9.27 -2.42
C GLY A 351 7.68 -10.44 -3.25
N LEU A 352 6.75 -11.36 -3.53
CA LEU A 352 6.94 -12.52 -4.40
C LEU A 352 5.65 -12.75 -5.21
N MET A 353 5.78 -13.14 -6.47
CA MET A 353 4.67 -13.65 -7.30
C MET A 353 5.14 -14.90 -8.01
N ALA A 354 4.29 -15.92 -8.13
CA ALA A 354 4.59 -17.03 -9.02
C ALA A 354 3.35 -17.77 -9.51
N LYS A 355 3.50 -18.42 -10.66
CA LYS A 355 2.56 -19.39 -11.22
C LYS A 355 3.30 -20.58 -11.84
N MET A 356 2.63 -21.71 -11.91
CA MET A 356 3.15 -22.96 -12.49
C MET A 356 2.24 -23.43 -13.63
N GLN A 357 2.79 -23.59 -14.83
CA GLN A 357 2.06 -23.92 -16.05
C GLN A 357 2.52 -25.25 -16.65
#